data_AF-A0A6I1FG72-F1
#
_entry.id   AF-A0A6I1FG72-F1
#
_cell.length_a   1.000
_cell.length_b   1.000
_cell.length_c   1.000
_cell.angle_alpha   90.00
_cell.angle_beta   90.00
_cell.angle_gamma   90.00
#
_symmetry.space_group_name_H-M   'P 1'
#
loop_
_entity.id
_entity.type
_entity.pdbx_description
1 polymer ?
#
loop_
_entity_poly.entity_id
_entity_poly.type
_entity_poly.pdbx_seq_one_letter_code
_entity_poly.pdbx_strand_id
1 'polypeptide(L)'
;MKKPIMMISIFFLSMILASCQMADGNKTNGSNNGQIQEEKWPALKTVSGRKIIAELEQTTTDTKIRNEAFAKVKESEELNRGLFGKNTPELREDLGVQWIEAEAAMQAIEKIFGGHGGVNDVGVIFSENQSSGADQPGFWLGIKEPDEKVTEFVEELQKQVDEGKILAKYIYIFQSEFTQSENNELMDRVSAAVKKMASSHATPDRVSYGVSVDTITGTVEISHDFLTDKQKEAIQKQFPDHTFSITQEGRLVAGLGEADIEYPKKKITRTLSKEGAYVMSVSESSMLVVEATPMDFSATGGESNFYSAVSYSFPKADEKVEVGQRVLVEASGPIMESYPGQGSAKYVEVLPTYQPEKADLTEAEVVRQAIKQSKKEGGFVLAVSHIAFDVKTDQWKVEFTQDQDVFEVVVDDKRGELSDN
;
A
#
# COMPACT_ATOMS: atom_id res chain seq x y z
N MET A 1 15.27 -14.38 -34.92
CA MET A 1 15.96 -13.47 -33.98
C MET A 1 15.09 -12.24 -33.81
N LYS A 2 14.25 -12.22 -32.78
CA LYS A 2 13.42 -11.06 -32.42
C LYS A 2 14.10 -10.40 -31.22
N LYS A 3 14.36 -9.10 -31.32
CA LYS A 3 14.97 -8.30 -30.25
C LYS A 3 13.95 -8.11 -29.12
N PRO A 4 14.36 -8.14 -27.84
CA PRO A 4 13.47 -7.75 -26.75
C PRO A 4 13.29 -6.23 -26.78
N ILE A 5 12.03 -5.79 -26.73
CA ILE A 5 11.67 -4.39 -26.51
C ILE A 5 11.75 -4.17 -25.00
N MET A 6 12.63 -3.26 -24.61
CA MET A 6 12.94 -2.88 -23.24
C MET A 6 11.75 -2.07 -22.68
N MET A 7 11.06 -2.63 -21.66
CA MET A 7 10.15 -1.88 -20.80
C MET A 7 10.96 -0.83 -20.03
N ILE A 8 10.69 0.44 -20.28
CA ILE A 8 11.11 1.52 -19.39
C ILE A 8 9.94 1.73 -18.43
N SER A 9 9.99 1.05 -17.29
CA SER A 9 9.17 1.42 -16.14
C SER A 9 9.76 2.70 -15.56
N ILE A 10 9.07 3.81 -15.74
CA ILE A 10 9.43 5.08 -15.08
C ILE A 10 8.90 4.99 -13.65
N PHE A 11 9.68 4.34 -12.78
CA PHE A 11 9.58 4.50 -11.34
C PHE A 11 10.35 5.77 -10.98
N PHE A 12 9.65 6.87 -10.71
CA PHE A 12 10.27 8.04 -10.10
C PHE A 12 10.49 7.75 -8.61
N LEU A 13 11.61 7.09 -8.32
CA LEU A 13 12.16 6.97 -6.97
C LEU A 13 12.91 8.28 -6.67
N SER A 14 12.26 9.23 -6.02
CA SER A 14 12.87 10.47 -5.53
C SER A 14 13.74 10.19 -4.30
N MET A 15 14.98 9.76 -4.52
CA MET A 15 16.02 9.85 -3.49
C MET A 15 16.52 11.30 -3.41
N ILE A 16 16.14 12.03 -2.36
CA ILE A 16 16.70 13.34 -2.05
C ILE A 16 17.84 13.15 -1.05
N LEU A 17 19.05 13.44 -1.50
CA LEU A 17 20.22 13.60 -0.64
C LEU A 17 20.11 14.97 0.06
N ALA A 18 20.00 14.94 1.39
CA ALA A 18 20.06 16.13 2.22
C ALA A 18 21.45 16.77 2.15
N SER A 19 21.51 18.04 1.73
CA SER A 19 22.64 18.91 2.05
C SER A 19 22.16 19.99 3.00
N CYS A 20 22.74 20.00 4.20
CA CYS A 20 22.50 20.99 5.23
C CYS A 20 23.16 22.31 4.84
N GLN A 21 22.42 23.42 4.85
CA GLN A 21 23.01 24.71 5.21
C GLN A 21 21.96 25.61 5.88
N MET A 22 22.12 25.77 7.19
CA MET A 22 21.40 26.76 7.99
C MET A 22 22.03 28.15 7.83
N ALA A 23 21.19 29.18 7.81
CA ALA A 23 21.55 30.51 8.29
C ALA A 23 20.33 31.17 8.95
N ASP A 24 20.45 31.36 10.27
CA ASP A 24 19.59 32.15 11.14
C ASP A 24 19.55 33.65 10.76
N GLY A 25 18.43 34.33 11.04
CA GLY A 25 18.34 35.76 10.74
C GLY A 25 17.12 36.60 11.17
N ASN A 26 16.57 36.38 12.38
CA ASN A 26 16.05 37.40 13.32
C ASN A 26 15.01 38.50 12.87
N LYS A 27 13.79 38.38 13.45
CA LYS A 27 12.85 39.39 14.03
C LYS A 27 12.66 40.77 13.37
N THR A 28 11.40 41.18 13.25
CA THR A 28 10.86 42.37 13.96
C THR A 28 9.32 42.37 14.07
N ASN A 29 8.85 42.76 15.26
CA ASN A 29 7.46 43.04 15.61
C ASN A 29 6.96 44.34 14.95
N GLY A 30 5.70 44.36 14.52
CA GLY A 30 4.98 45.57 14.16
C GLY A 30 3.46 45.37 14.26
N SER A 31 2.87 45.85 15.34
CA SER A 31 1.42 46.03 15.51
C SER A 31 0.98 47.33 14.84
N ASN A 32 -0.03 47.29 13.96
CA ASN A 32 -1.27 48.07 14.14
C ASN A 32 -2.26 47.97 12.97
N ASN A 33 -3.53 48.00 13.37
CA ASN A 33 -4.73 48.48 12.68
C ASN A 33 -5.21 47.79 11.40
N GLY A 34 -6.36 47.14 11.58
CA GLY A 34 -7.27 46.72 10.52
C GLY A 34 -7.68 47.88 9.63
N GLN A 35 -7.15 47.85 8.42
CA GLN A 35 -7.93 48.16 7.23
C GLN A 35 -8.50 46.82 6.76
N ILE A 36 -9.81 46.76 6.61
CA ILE A 36 -10.48 45.71 5.84
C ILE A 36 -9.95 45.90 4.42
N GLN A 37 -8.91 45.14 4.06
CA GLN A 37 -8.46 45.03 2.67
C GLN A 37 -9.62 44.41 1.90
N GLU A 38 -10.09 45.11 0.86
CA GLU A 38 -10.97 44.49 -0.14
C GLU A 38 -10.28 43.21 -0.62
N GLU A 39 -10.94 42.08 -0.42
CA GLU A 39 -10.41 40.77 -0.74
C GLU A 39 -10.21 40.72 -2.26
N LYS A 40 -8.95 40.81 -2.72
CA LYS A 40 -8.56 40.86 -4.14
C LYS A 40 -9.06 39.64 -4.93
N TRP A 41 -9.44 38.57 -4.23
CA TRP A 41 -9.89 37.29 -4.75
C TRP A 41 -11.15 36.81 -4.03
N PRO A 42 -12.33 37.42 -4.29
CA PRO A 42 -13.56 37.01 -3.65
C PRO A 42 -13.98 35.62 -4.13
N ALA A 43 -14.57 34.83 -3.25
CA ALA A 43 -15.16 33.54 -3.63
C ALA A 43 -16.31 33.74 -4.63
N LEU A 44 -16.22 33.12 -5.81
CA LEU A 44 -17.20 33.18 -6.88
C LEU A 44 -18.39 32.25 -6.61
N LYS A 45 -18.08 31.02 -6.18
CA LYS A 45 -19.06 30.00 -5.79
C LYS A 45 -18.41 28.95 -4.90
N THR A 46 -19.21 28.00 -4.44
CA THR A 46 -18.72 26.81 -3.72
C THR A 46 -19.01 25.56 -4.54
N VAL A 47 -18.00 24.71 -4.73
CA VAL A 47 -18.12 23.40 -5.40
C VAL A 47 -17.48 22.36 -4.50
N SER A 48 -18.22 21.30 -4.16
CA SER A 48 -17.74 20.24 -3.26
C SER A 48 -17.17 20.77 -1.93
N GLY A 49 -17.79 21.83 -1.39
CA GLY A 49 -17.33 22.49 -0.16
C GLY A 49 -16.15 23.47 -0.32
N ARG A 50 -15.58 23.62 -1.52
CA ARG A 50 -14.40 24.46 -1.79
C ARG A 50 -14.79 25.81 -2.40
N LYS A 51 -14.16 26.89 -1.94
CA LYS A 51 -14.38 28.25 -2.44
C LYS A 51 -13.63 28.45 -3.77
N ILE A 52 -14.36 28.50 -4.88
CA ILE A 52 -13.80 28.77 -6.20
C ILE A 52 -13.45 30.26 -6.30
N ILE A 53 -12.23 30.56 -6.72
CA ILE A 53 -11.68 31.94 -6.80
C ILE A 53 -11.44 32.40 -8.23
N ALA A 54 -11.39 31.47 -9.17
CA ALA A 54 -11.29 31.75 -10.60
C ALA A 54 -11.95 30.63 -11.41
N GLU A 55 -12.46 30.97 -12.59
CA GLU A 55 -13.13 30.04 -13.49
C GLU A 55 -12.72 30.29 -14.94
N LEU A 56 -12.72 29.22 -15.72
CA LEU A 56 -12.66 29.28 -17.17
C LEU A 56 -14.09 29.42 -17.72
N GLU A 57 -14.25 30.21 -18.78
CA GLU A 57 -15.52 30.34 -19.48
C GLU A 57 -15.55 29.45 -20.72
N GLN A 58 -16.61 28.65 -20.89
CA GLN A 58 -16.79 27.86 -22.12
C GLN A 58 -17.27 28.75 -23.27
N THR A 59 -16.34 29.42 -23.94
CA THR A 59 -16.60 30.44 -24.99
C THR A 59 -16.88 29.85 -26.38
N THR A 60 -16.46 28.61 -26.64
CA THR A 60 -16.72 27.90 -27.90
C THR A 60 -17.54 26.64 -27.68
N THR A 61 -18.41 26.35 -28.66
CA THR A 61 -19.12 25.06 -28.75
C THR A 61 -18.45 24.09 -29.72
N ASP A 62 -17.45 24.53 -30.50
CA ASP A 62 -16.67 23.65 -31.36
C ASP A 62 -15.59 22.95 -30.54
N THR A 63 -15.90 21.76 -30.04
CA THR A 63 -14.98 20.94 -29.22
C THR A 63 -14.43 19.76 -30.01
N LYS A 64 -14.34 19.88 -31.34
CA LYS A 64 -13.92 18.77 -32.21
C LYS A 64 -12.54 18.24 -31.84
N ILE A 65 -11.60 19.13 -31.50
CA ILE A 65 -10.24 18.76 -31.12
C ILE A 65 -10.25 17.91 -29.84
N ARG A 66 -10.95 18.39 -28.79
CA ARG A 66 -11.14 17.61 -27.55
C ARG A 66 -11.78 16.25 -27.81
N ASN A 67 -12.82 16.22 -28.65
CA ASN A 67 -13.55 14.99 -28.94
C ASN A 67 -12.69 13.95 -29.67
N GLU A 68 -11.82 14.38 -30.59
CA GLU A 68 -10.85 13.51 -31.25
C GLU A 68 -9.80 12.96 -30.27
N ALA A 69 -9.30 13.79 -29.35
CA ALA A 69 -8.41 13.34 -28.28
C ALA A 69 -9.11 12.32 -27.36
N PHE A 70 -10.35 12.58 -26.98
CA PHE A 70 -11.15 11.70 -26.13
C PHE A 70 -11.47 10.36 -26.80
N ALA A 71 -11.66 10.34 -28.13
CA ALA A 71 -11.81 9.09 -28.87
C ALA A 71 -10.57 8.19 -28.73
N LYS A 72 -9.36 8.76 -28.78
CA LYS A 72 -8.11 8.00 -28.58
C LYS A 72 -8.00 7.40 -27.18
N VAL A 73 -8.46 8.10 -26.14
CA VAL A 73 -8.50 7.56 -24.77
C VAL A 73 -9.35 6.29 -24.71
N LYS A 74 -10.52 6.30 -25.35
CA LYS A 74 -11.43 5.14 -25.41
C LYS A 74 -10.87 3.96 -26.18
N GLU A 75 -9.99 4.23 -27.14
CA GLU A 75 -9.32 3.22 -27.96
C GLU A 75 -8.03 2.69 -27.33
N SER A 76 -7.59 3.25 -26.19
CA SER A 76 -6.33 2.84 -25.54
C SER A 76 -6.33 1.35 -25.17
N GLU A 77 -5.21 0.68 -25.46
CA GLU A 77 -5.03 -0.74 -25.16
C GLU A 77 -5.10 -1.00 -23.65
N GLU A 78 -4.55 -0.10 -22.85
CA GLU A 78 -4.46 -0.19 -21.39
C GLU A 78 -5.85 -0.21 -20.73
N LEU A 79 -6.75 0.69 -21.15
CA LEU A 79 -8.15 0.69 -20.72
C LEU A 79 -8.87 -0.58 -21.16
N ASN A 80 -8.68 -1.00 -22.42
CA ASN A 80 -9.35 -2.17 -22.97
C ASN A 80 -8.85 -3.50 -22.39
N ARG A 81 -7.61 -3.52 -21.87
CA ARG A 81 -7.04 -4.63 -21.09
C ARG A 81 -7.46 -4.60 -19.62
N GLY A 82 -8.22 -3.60 -19.19
CA GLY A 82 -8.70 -3.47 -17.83
C GLY A 82 -7.62 -3.07 -16.82
N LEU A 83 -6.51 -2.46 -17.27
CA LEU A 83 -5.42 -2.06 -16.37
C LEU A 83 -5.85 -0.99 -15.36
N PHE A 84 -6.86 -0.18 -15.72
CA PHE A 84 -7.44 0.84 -14.85
C PHE A 84 -8.73 0.38 -14.17
N GLY A 85 -9.00 -0.93 -14.16
CA GLY A 85 -10.25 -1.52 -13.68
C GLY A 85 -11.28 -1.74 -14.77
N LYS A 86 -12.54 -1.93 -14.36
CA LYS A 86 -13.63 -2.22 -15.29
C LYS A 86 -13.88 -1.01 -16.19
N ASN A 87 -13.85 -1.21 -17.51
CA ASN A 87 -14.13 -0.15 -18.49
C ASN A 87 -15.61 0.29 -18.42
N THR A 88 -15.89 1.35 -17.65
CA THR A 88 -17.23 1.97 -17.52
C THR A 88 -17.28 3.33 -18.23
N PRO A 89 -18.48 3.91 -18.48
CA PRO A 89 -18.59 5.30 -18.94
C PRO A 89 -17.87 6.31 -18.03
N GLU A 90 -17.97 6.14 -16.71
CA GLU A 90 -17.36 7.02 -15.71
C GLU A 90 -15.83 6.96 -15.79
N LEU A 91 -15.25 5.76 -15.78
CA LEU A 91 -13.80 5.58 -15.92
C LEU A 91 -13.27 6.18 -17.23
N ARG A 92 -14.03 6.04 -18.33
CA ARG A 92 -13.66 6.65 -19.61
C ARG A 92 -13.62 8.16 -19.52
N GLU A 93 -14.60 8.78 -18.88
CA GLU A 93 -14.61 10.23 -18.70
C GLU A 93 -13.47 10.68 -17.78
N ASP A 94 -13.23 9.99 -16.66
CA ASP A 94 -12.13 10.27 -15.73
C ASP A 94 -10.77 10.26 -16.45
N LEU A 95 -10.48 9.22 -17.24
CA LEU A 95 -9.25 9.15 -18.02
C LEU A 95 -9.18 10.22 -19.10
N GLY A 96 -10.31 10.60 -19.70
CA GLY A 96 -10.38 11.74 -20.61
C GLY A 96 -9.97 13.03 -19.92
N VAL A 97 -10.52 13.30 -18.74
CA VAL A 97 -10.18 14.46 -17.93
C VAL A 97 -8.70 14.45 -17.57
N GLN A 98 -8.13 13.31 -17.18
CA GLN A 98 -6.72 13.22 -16.84
C GLN A 98 -5.79 13.43 -18.04
N TRP A 99 -6.09 12.82 -19.19
CA TRP A 99 -5.19 12.84 -20.35
C TRP A 99 -5.37 14.06 -21.26
N ILE A 100 -6.41 14.86 -21.05
CA ILE A 100 -6.69 16.02 -21.90
C ILE A 100 -6.68 17.27 -21.05
N GLU A 101 -7.64 17.40 -20.13
CA GLU A 101 -7.80 18.60 -19.32
C GLU A 101 -6.68 18.76 -18.27
N ALA A 102 -6.32 17.70 -17.53
CA ALA A 102 -5.24 17.76 -16.56
C ALA A 102 -3.86 17.89 -17.22
N GLU A 103 -3.63 17.27 -18.38
CA GLU A 103 -2.38 17.46 -19.14
C GLU A 103 -2.21 18.94 -19.54
N ALA A 104 -3.26 19.58 -20.08
CA ALA A 104 -3.24 20.99 -20.44
C ALA A 104 -2.99 21.89 -19.21
N ALA A 105 -3.67 21.61 -18.09
CA ALA A 105 -3.45 22.31 -16.82
C ALA A 105 -2.01 22.15 -16.33
N MET A 106 -1.44 20.96 -16.44
CA MET A 106 -0.06 20.69 -16.05
C MET A 106 0.97 21.40 -16.91
N GLN A 107 0.73 21.55 -18.21
CA GLN A 107 1.59 22.36 -19.08
C GLN A 107 1.56 23.85 -18.69
N ALA A 108 0.38 24.38 -18.34
CA ALA A 108 0.26 25.75 -17.84
C ALA A 108 0.93 25.92 -16.46
N ILE A 109 0.81 24.93 -15.57
CA ILE A 109 1.52 24.90 -14.29
C ILE A 109 3.04 24.90 -14.48
N GLU A 110 3.55 24.07 -15.39
CA GLU A 110 4.98 24.04 -15.70
C GLU A 110 5.49 25.42 -16.13
N LYS A 111 4.75 26.08 -17.02
CA LYS A 111 5.10 27.40 -17.55
C LYS A 111 5.09 28.51 -16.51
N ILE A 112 4.11 28.50 -15.59
CA ILE A 112 3.80 29.66 -14.74
C ILE A 112 4.32 29.48 -13.31
N PHE A 113 4.18 28.27 -12.78
CA PHE A 113 4.59 27.92 -11.43
C PHE A 113 5.94 27.20 -11.39
N GLY A 114 6.46 26.71 -12.51
CA GLY A 114 7.69 25.89 -12.54
C GLY A 114 7.43 24.43 -12.17
N GLY A 115 6.23 23.94 -12.46
CA GLY A 115 5.85 22.54 -12.31
C GLY A 115 5.26 22.20 -10.94
N HIS A 116 5.16 20.91 -10.65
CA HIS A 116 4.65 20.42 -9.36
C HIS A 116 5.39 21.02 -8.16
N GLY A 117 6.72 21.06 -8.23
CA GLY A 117 7.56 21.59 -7.14
C GLY A 117 7.21 23.04 -6.80
N GLY A 118 6.98 23.88 -7.81
CA GLY A 118 6.63 25.27 -7.57
C GLY A 118 5.20 25.50 -7.07
N VAL A 119 4.26 24.60 -7.40
CA VAL A 119 2.91 24.64 -6.82
C VAL A 119 2.92 24.20 -5.36
N ASN A 120 3.78 23.23 -4.99
CA ASN A 120 3.81 22.70 -3.62
C ASN A 120 4.02 23.77 -2.55
N ASP A 121 4.76 24.84 -2.87
CA ASP A 121 5.05 25.93 -1.94
C ASP A 121 3.92 26.94 -1.81
N VAL A 122 2.99 27.00 -2.77
CA VAL A 122 1.91 28.01 -2.82
C VAL A 122 0.51 27.41 -2.72
N GLY A 123 0.39 26.09 -2.83
CA GLY A 123 -0.89 25.44 -3.00
C GLY A 123 -0.84 23.92 -3.06
N VAL A 124 -1.89 23.33 -3.61
CA VAL A 124 -2.11 21.89 -3.78
C VAL A 124 -2.70 21.60 -5.15
N ILE A 125 -2.44 20.40 -5.66
CA ILE A 125 -3.05 19.88 -6.89
C ILE A 125 -3.52 18.46 -6.67
N PHE A 126 -4.67 18.12 -7.25
CA PHE A 126 -5.19 16.75 -7.24
C PHE A 126 -6.23 16.56 -8.34
N SER A 127 -6.57 15.30 -8.58
CA SER A 127 -7.67 14.92 -9.46
C SER A 127 -8.75 14.20 -8.65
N GLU A 128 -10.01 14.50 -8.95
CA GLU A 128 -11.16 13.74 -8.48
C GLU A 128 -11.72 12.91 -9.63
N ASN A 129 -12.09 11.65 -9.35
CA ASN A 129 -12.55 10.67 -10.34
C ASN A 129 -13.89 10.09 -9.90
N GLN A 130 -14.88 10.07 -10.80
CA GLN A 130 -16.21 9.51 -10.49
C GLN A 130 -16.15 8.00 -10.27
N SER A 131 -15.28 7.30 -11.01
CA SER A 131 -15.02 5.87 -10.81
C SER A 131 -14.47 5.54 -9.42
N SER A 132 -13.93 6.54 -8.71
CA SER A 132 -13.42 6.44 -7.34
C SER A 132 -14.39 7.01 -6.30
N GLY A 133 -15.62 7.38 -6.69
CA GLY A 133 -16.67 7.85 -5.78
C GLY A 133 -16.79 9.37 -5.63
N ALA A 134 -16.04 10.17 -6.39
CA ALA A 134 -16.25 11.61 -6.43
C ALA A 134 -17.57 11.97 -7.14
N ASP A 135 -18.18 13.09 -6.77
CA ASP A 135 -19.43 13.55 -7.40
C ASP A 135 -19.26 13.84 -8.90
N GLN A 136 -18.07 14.32 -9.28
CA GLN A 136 -17.72 14.70 -10.65
C GLN A 136 -16.21 14.55 -10.90
N PRO A 137 -15.79 14.39 -12.16
CA PRO A 137 -14.37 14.37 -12.47
C PRO A 137 -13.84 15.80 -12.53
N GLY A 138 -12.57 15.97 -12.18
CA GLY A 138 -11.96 17.29 -12.28
C GLY A 138 -10.49 17.31 -11.93
N PHE A 139 -9.78 18.24 -12.55
CA PHE A 139 -8.47 18.71 -12.12
C PHE A 139 -8.66 19.91 -11.19
N TRP A 140 -8.00 19.86 -10.04
CA TRP A 140 -8.12 20.88 -9.00
C TRP A 140 -6.77 21.53 -8.72
N LEU A 141 -6.73 22.85 -8.83
CA LEU A 141 -5.61 23.69 -8.39
C LEU A 141 -6.08 24.55 -7.20
N GLY A 142 -5.56 24.24 -6.02
CA GLY A 142 -5.79 25.03 -4.81
C GLY A 142 -4.62 25.97 -4.57
N ILE A 143 -4.87 27.26 -4.40
CA ILE A 143 -3.83 28.25 -4.06
C ILE A 143 -4.17 28.87 -2.71
N LYS A 144 -3.23 28.85 -1.77
CA LYS A 144 -3.46 29.36 -0.40
C LYS A 144 -3.56 30.87 -0.38
N GLU A 145 -2.59 31.53 -1.02
CA GLU A 145 -2.51 32.98 -1.15
C GLU A 145 -2.49 33.36 -2.64
N PRO A 146 -3.67 33.57 -3.27
CA PRO A 146 -3.74 33.83 -4.71
C PRO A 146 -3.06 35.14 -5.12
N ASP A 147 -2.26 35.08 -6.18
CA ASP A 147 -1.53 36.21 -6.75
C ASP A 147 -1.73 36.32 -8.27
N GLU A 148 -0.95 37.16 -8.94
CA GLU A 148 -1.05 37.40 -10.39
C GLU A 148 -0.83 36.13 -11.23
N LYS A 149 -0.12 35.12 -10.71
CA LYS A 149 0.08 33.84 -11.41
C LYS A 149 -1.22 33.07 -11.59
N VAL A 150 -2.19 33.24 -10.69
CA VAL A 150 -3.52 32.65 -10.86
C VAL A 150 -4.22 33.23 -12.08
N THR A 151 -4.11 34.55 -12.29
CA THR A 151 -4.64 35.21 -13.48
C THR A 151 -3.93 34.70 -14.73
N GLU A 152 -2.59 34.64 -14.74
CA GLU A 152 -1.81 34.11 -15.87
C GLU A 152 -2.20 32.66 -16.21
N PHE A 153 -2.47 31.85 -15.20
CA PHE A 153 -2.87 30.45 -15.37
C PHE A 153 -4.24 30.33 -16.03
N VAL A 154 -5.21 31.12 -15.55
CA VAL A 154 -6.55 31.20 -16.16
C VAL A 154 -6.45 31.66 -17.60
N GLU A 155 -5.69 32.73 -17.88
CA GLU A 155 -5.51 33.26 -19.24
C GLU A 155 -4.85 32.25 -20.19
N GLU A 156 -3.88 31.48 -19.70
CA GLU A 156 -3.22 30.45 -20.51
C GLU A 156 -4.17 29.29 -20.85
N LEU A 157 -4.97 28.83 -19.89
CA LEU A 157 -5.95 27.78 -20.13
C LEU A 157 -7.16 28.26 -20.93
N GLN A 158 -7.56 29.51 -20.78
CA GLN A 158 -8.69 30.09 -21.52
C GLN A 158 -8.43 30.03 -23.03
N LYS A 159 -7.19 30.26 -23.48
CA LYS A 159 -6.81 30.09 -24.90
C LYS A 159 -7.11 28.68 -25.41
N GLN A 160 -6.85 27.66 -24.59
CA GLN A 160 -7.11 26.27 -24.97
C GLN A 160 -8.61 25.94 -24.96
N VAL A 161 -9.37 26.56 -24.05
CA VAL A 161 -10.84 26.48 -24.05
C VAL A 161 -11.41 27.13 -25.31
N ASP A 162 -10.97 28.35 -25.66
CA ASP A 162 -11.41 29.11 -26.84
C ASP A 162 -11.15 28.35 -28.14
N GLU A 163 -10.03 27.61 -28.20
CA GLU A 163 -9.67 26.74 -29.32
C GLU A 163 -10.39 25.39 -29.33
N GLY A 164 -11.21 25.08 -28.31
CA GLY A 164 -11.96 23.82 -28.22
C GLY A 164 -11.11 22.59 -27.91
N LYS A 165 -9.90 22.80 -27.35
CA LYS A 165 -8.96 21.74 -26.97
C LYS A 165 -9.31 21.07 -25.65
N ILE A 166 -9.86 21.85 -24.71
CA ILE A 166 -10.27 21.40 -23.38
C ILE A 166 -11.66 21.91 -23.04
N LEU A 167 -12.30 21.30 -22.04
CA LEU A 167 -13.58 21.76 -21.50
C LEU A 167 -13.39 22.48 -20.17
N ALA A 168 -13.93 23.70 -20.06
CA ALA A 168 -13.79 24.54 -18.86
C ALA A 168 -14.34 23.87 -17.58
N LYS A 169 -15.42 23.11 -17.71
CA LYS A 169 -16.14 22.48 -16.58
C LYS A 169 -15.34 21.44 -15.79
N TYR A 170 -14.15 21.04 -16.23
CA TYR A 170 -13.31 20.05 -15.55
C TYR A 170 -12.09 20.66 -14.86
N ILE A 171 -11.87 21.97 -14.96
CA ILE A 171 -10.76 22.66 -14.28
C ILE A 171 -11.33 23.51 -13.15
N TYR A 172 -10.86 23.27 -11.94
CA TYR A 172 -11.31 23.96 -10.74
C TYR A 172 -10.15 24.70 -10.09
N ILE A 173 -10.32 26.01 -9.85
CA ILE A 173 -9.32 26.86 -9.21
C ILE A 173 -9.93 27.41 -7.91
N PHE A 174 -9.40 26.97 -6.78
CA PHE A 174 -10.00 27.22 -5.47
C PHE A 174 -8.99 27.81 -4.48
N GLN A 175 -9.50 28.45 -3.43
CA GLN A 175 -8.68 28.89 -2.31
C GLN A 175 -8.41 27.72 -1.37
N SER A 176 -7.14 27.33 -1.23
CA SER A 176 -6.72 26.28 -0.31
C SER A 176 -6.49 26.83 1.10
N GLU A 177 -6.68 26.01 2.13
CA GLU A 177 -6.31 26.37 3.51
C GLU A 177 -4.83 26.10 3.81
N PHE A 178 -4.21 25.23 3.01
CA PHE A 178 -2.83 24.77 3.20
C PHE A 178 -2.13 24.57 1.85
N THR A 179 -0.80 24.47 1.89
CA THR A 179 0.03 24.06 0.74
C THR A 179 0.50 22.61 0.89
N GLN A 180 0.96 21.99 -0.20
CA GLN A 180 1.54 20.65 -0.13
C GLN A 180 2.81 20.63 0.74
N SER A 181 3.59 21.72 0.73
CA SER A 181 4.78 21.86 1.58
C SER A 181 4.40 21.86 3.07
N GLU A 182 3.36 22.60 3.46
CA GLU A 182 2.84 22.59 4.84
C GLU A 182 2.30 21.20 5.25
N ASN A 183 1.62 20.50 4.34
CA ASN A 183 1.17 19.13 4.58
C ASN A 183 2.35 18.17 4.79
N ASN A 184 3.42 18.29 4.02
CA ASN A 184 4.62 17.48 4.18
C ASN A 184 5.32 17.78 5.53
N GLU A 185 5.43 19.05 5.92
CA GLU A 185 5.98 19.43 7.23
C GLU A 185 5.13 18.91 8.39
N LEU A 186 3.80 18.93 8.26
CA LEU A 186 2.88 18.35 9.24
C LEU A 186 3.08 16.83 9.33
N MET A 187 3.12 16.15 8.18
CA MET A 187 3.38 14.70 8.08
C MET A 187 4.68 14.33 8.81
N ASP A 188 5.78 15.06 8.57
CA ASP A 188 7.07 14.80 9.20
C ASP A 188 7.02 15.00 10.73
N ARG A 189 6.37 16.06 11.21
CA ARG A 189 6.22 16.32 12.65
C ARG A 189 5.38 15.24 13.34
N VAL A 190 4.28 14.82 12.72
CA VAL A 190 3.42 13.75 13.26
C VAL A 190 4.16 12.42 13.21
N SER A 191 4.79 12.10 12.09
CA SER A 191 5.61 10.88 11.92
C SER A 191 6.71 10.79 12.97
N ALA A 192 7.40 11.90 13.28
CA ALA A 192 8.39 11.95 14.35
C ALA A 192 7.78 11.65 15.74
N ALA A 193 6.57 12.15 16.02
CA ALA A 193 5.86 11.87 17.27
C ALA A 193 5.46 10.39 17.38
N VAL A 194 4.89 9.81 16.31
CA VAL A 194 4.52 8.38 16.25
C VAL A 194 5.76 7.50 16.34
N LYS A 195 6.84 7.84 15.61
CA LYS A 195 8.13 7.13 15.66
C LYS A 195 8.68 7.04 17.07
N LYS A 196 8.62 8.12 17.84
CA LYS A 196 9.07 8.12 19.25
C LYS A 196 8.28 7.11 20.09
N MET A 197 6.96 7.01 19.85
CA MET A 197 6.12 6.03 20.54
C MET A 197 6.45 4.60 20.09
N ALA A 198 6.67 4.38 18.79
CA ALA A 198 7.08 3.09 18.22
C ALA A 198 8.42 2.61 18.81
N SER A 199 9.43 3.48 18.83
CA SER A 199 10.75 3.18 19.42
C SER A 199 10.69 2.96 20.94
N SER A 200 9.64 3.43 21.62
CA SER A 200 9.41 3.21 23.04
C SER A 200 8.56 1.95 23.33
N HIS A 201 8.09 1.26 22.29
CA HIS A 201 7.35 0.00 22.44
C HIS A 201 8.25 -1.08 23.06
N ALA A 202 7.66 -2.08 23.72
CA ALA A 202 8.41 -3.19 24.31
C ALA A 202 9.17 -4.02 23.26
N THR A 203 8.70 -3.99 22.02
CA THR A 203 9.22 -4.71 20.86
C THR A 203 9.26 -3.76 19.64
N PRO A 204 10.18 -2.78 19.62
CA PRO A 204 10.15 -1.69 18.63
C PRO A 204 10.36 -2.16 17.19
N ASP A 205 11.07 -3.27 16.98
CA ASP A 205 11.30 -3.84 15.63
C ASP A 205 10.09 -4.61 15.08
N ARG A 206 9.02 -4.75 15.86
CA ARG A 206 7.81 -5.52 15.52
C ARG A 206 6.58 -4.67 15.24
N VAL A 207 6.68 -3.36 15.41
CA VAL A 207 5.55 -2.46 15.21
C VAL A 207 5.63 -1.78 13.86
N SER A 208 4.48 -1.48 13.28
CA SER A 208 4.36 -0.76 12.03
C SER A 208 3.44 0.43 12.17
N TYR A 209 3.72 1.46 11.37
CA TYR A 209 2.83 2.59 11.19
C TYR A 209 3.04 3.26 9.83
N GLY A 210 1.99 3.88 9.33
CA GLY A 210 2.01 4.86 8.26
C GLY A 210 1.52 6.20 8.78
N VAL A 211 2.11 7.30 8.30
CA VAL A 211 1.58 8.65 8.51
C VAL A 211 1.52 9.35 7.16
N SER A 212 0.36 9.89 6.84
CA SER A 212 0.12 10.72 5.66
C SER A 212 -0.74 11.92 6.04
N VAL A 213 -0.79 12.91 5.15
CA VAL A 213 -1.74 14.01 5.22
C VAL A 213 -2.50 14.02 3.90
N ASP A 214 -3.82 13.88 3.98
CA ASP A 214 -4.68 13.88 2.80
C ASP A 214 -4.62 15.24 2.11
N THR A 215 -4.14 15.29 0.87
CA THR A 215 -3.95 16.55 0.11
C THR A 215 -5.25 17.31 -0.12
N ILE A 216 -6.41 16.65 -0.03
CA ILE A 216 -7.70 17.27 -0.31
C ILE A 216 -8.26 17.98 0.93
N THR A 217 -8.13 17.35 2.10
CA THR A 217 -8.78 17.76 3.35
C THR A 217 -7.80 18.25 4.41
N GLY A 218 -6.51 17.99 4.26
CA GLY A 218 -5.50 18.25 5.27
C GLY A 218 -5.61 17.33 6.50
N THR A 219 -6.44 16.29 6.42
CA THR A 219 -6.60 15.32 7.51
C THR A 219 -5.32 14.52 7.69
N VAL A 220 -4.83 14.44 8.92
CA VAL A 220 -3.70 13.59 9.26
C VAL A 220 -4.20 12.15 9.38
N GLU A 221 -3.67 11.26 8.56
CA GLU A 221 -4.01 9.84 8.58
C GLU A 221 -2.87 9.05 9.22
N ILE A 222 -3.21 8.22 10.21
CA ILE A 222 -2.25 7.36 10.89
C ILE A 222 -2.79 5.94 10.82
N SER A 223 -2.09 5.05 10.13
CA SER A 223 -2.30 3.61 10.25
C SER A 223 -1.28 3.02 11.20
N HIS A 224 -1.67 2.08 12.06
CA HIS A 224 -0.76 1.51 13.06
C HIS A 224 -1.22 0.15 13.58
N ASP A 225 -0.31 -0.57 14.23
CA ASP A 225 -0.63 -1.79 14.98
C ASP A 225 -0.16 -1.76 16.45
N PHE A 226 0.19 -0.59 17.01
CA PHE A 226 0.74 -0.53 18.38
C PHE A 226 0.24 0.62 19.25
N LEU A 227 -0.37 1.66 18.69
CA LEU A 227 -0.82 2.82 19.47
C LEU A 227 -2.02 2.46 20.36
N THR A 228 -1.85 2.66 21.66
CA THR A 228 -2.94 2.63 22.65
C THR A 228 -3.83 3.87 22.54
N ASP A 229 -5.06 3.81 23.05
CA ASP A 229 -5.97 4.96 23.00
C ASP A 229 -5.42 6.21 23.71
N LYS A 230 -4.66 6.02 24.80
CA LYS A 230 -3.96 7.13 25.48
C LYS A 230 -2.89 7.78 24.61
N GLN A 231 -2.18 6.99 23.80
CA GLN A 231 -1.18 7.50 22.86
C GLN A 231 -1.84 8.23 21.69
N LYS A 232 -2.96 7.72 21.17
CA LYS A 232 -3.78 8.40 20.15
C LYS A 232 -4.24 9.77 20.64
N GLU A 233 -4.80 9.84 21.85
CA GLU A 233 -5.19 11.11 22.47
C GLU A 233 -4.01 12.07 22.67
N ALA A 234 -2.83 11.55 23.04
CA ALA A 234 -1.64 12.36 23.24
C ALA A 234 -1.15 12.99 21.93
N ILE A 235 -1.21 12.25 20.82
CA ILE A 235 -0.90 12.77 19.46
C ILE A 235 -1.89 13.89 19.13
N GLN A 236 -3.19 13.65 19.24
CA GLN A 236 -4.22 14.66 18.94
C GLN A 236 -4.05 15.94 19.80
N LYS A 237 -3.71 15.80 21.09
CA LYS A 237 -3.43 16.94 21.98
C LYS A 237 -2.18 17.72 21.60
N GLN A 238 -1.20 17.08 20.97
CA GLN A 238 0.02 17.73 20.49
C GLN A 238 -0.22 18.58 19.23
N PHE A 239 -1.27 18.26 18.47
CA PHE A 239 -1.63 18.91 17.20
C PHE A 239 -3.11 19.33 17.20
N PRO A 240 -3.53 20.23 18.10
CA PRO A 240 -4.95 20.51 18.35
C PRO A 240 -5.69 21.17 17.19
N ASP A 241 -4.95 21.80 16.26
CA ASP A 241 -5.51 22.53 15.12
C ASP A 241 -5.71 21.64 13.89
N HIS A 242 -5.51 20.33 14.01
CA HIS A 242 -5.59 19.38 12.89
C HIS A 242 -6.61 18.27 13.16
N THR A 243 -7.28 17.83 12.10
CA THR A 243 -8.17 16.67 12.10
C THR A 243 -7.36 15.39 11.92
N PHE A 244 -7.75 14.33 12.61
CA PHE A 244 -7.07 13.03 12.57
C PHE A 244 -8.01 11.90 12.19
N SER A 245 -7.52 10.99 11.34
CA SER A 245 -8.06 9.66 11.10
C SER A 245 -7.02 8.63 11.55
N ILE A 246 -7.26 7.97 12.69
CA ILE A 246 -6.32 7.00 13.25
C ILE A 246 -6.93 5.60 13.17
N THR A 247 -6.34 4.76 12.33
CA THR A 247 -6.83 3.41 12.02
C THR A 247 -5.88 2.36 12.57
N GLN A 248 -6.43 1.44 13.36
CA GLN A 248 -5.70 0.25 13.78
C GLN A 248 -5.76 -0.81 12.68
N GLU A 249 -4.61 -1.25 12.19
CA GLU A 249 -4.47 -2.36 11.27
C GLU A 249 -4.41 -3.67 12.05
N GLY A 250 -5.45 -4.50 11.94
CA GLY A 250 -5.49 -5.82 12.57
C GLY A 250 -5.37 -5.79 14.11
N ARG A 251 -4.73 -6.80 14.69
CA ARG A 251 -4.44 -6.89 16.12
C ARG A 251 -3.30 -5.94 16.51
N LEU A 252 -3.32 -5.50 17.77
CA LEU A 252 -2.18 -4.81 18.34
C LEU A 252 -1.01 -5.78 18.51
N VAL A 253 0.20 -5.30 18.27
CA VAL A 253 1.43 -6.02 18.59
C VAL A 253 1.47 -6.29 20.09
N ALA A 254 1.70 -7.55 20.45
CA ALA A 254 1.72 -7.98 21.85
C ALA A 254 2.73 -7.17 22.67
N GLY A 255 2.27 -6.67 23.82
CA GLY A 255 3.11 -6.04 24.83
C GLY A 255 3.98 -7.04 25.58
N LEU A 256 4.75 -6.53 26.55
CA LEU A 256 5.63 -7.38 27.37
C LEU A 256 4.80 -8.39 28.19
N GLY A 257 5.01 -9.68 27.94
CA GLY A 257 4.33 -10.78 28.64
C GLY A 257 2.96 -11.15 28.06
N GLU A 258 2.49 -10.44 27.03
CA GLU A 258 1.31 -10.82 26.27
C GLU A 258 1.66 -11.90 25.24
N ALA A 259 0.71 -12.79 24.94
CA ALA A 259 0.91 -13.85 23.96
C ALA A 259 0.79 -13.28 22.55
N ASP A 260 1.79 -13.56 21.71
CA ASP A 260 1.80 -13.30 20.27
C ASP A 260 1.58 -14.57 19.44
N ILE A 261 1.16 -15.65 20.11
CA ILE A 261 0.86 -16.94 19.51
C ILE A 261 -0.39 -17.56 20.14
N GLU A 262 -1.23 -18.16 19.29
CA GLU A 262 -2.39 -18.94 19.70
C GLU A 262 -2.22 -20.40 19.30
N TYR A 263 -2.53 -21.30 20.22
CA TYR A 263 -2.63 -22.72 19.93
C TYR A 263 -4.10 -23.14 19.86
N PRO A 264 -4.44 -24.10 18.98
CA PRO A 264 -5.83 -24.47 18.79
C PRO A 264 -6.31 -25.27 20.01
N LYS A 265 -7.56 -25.01 20.44
CA LYS A 265 -8.17 -25.75 21.57
C LYS A 265 -8.14 -27.27 21.35
N LYS A 266 -8.31 -27.70 20.10
CA LYS A 266 -8.18 -29.10 19.68
C LYS A 266 -6.93 -29.23 18.81
N LYS A 267 -5.88 -29.87 19.34
CA LYS A 267 -4.59 -30.03 18.63
C LYS A 267 -4.70 -30.87 17.36
N ILE A 268 -5.61 -31.86 17.36
CA ILE A 268 -5.72 -32.86 16.28
C ILE A 268 -7.07 -32.72 15.57
N THR A 269 -7.04 -32.74 14.24
CA THR A 269 -8.22 -32.89 13.38
C THR A 269 -8.16 -34.21 12.59
N ARG A 270 -9.34 -34.78 12.29
CA ARG A 270 -9.47 -35.97 11.42
C ARG A 270 -9.77 -35.60 9.98
N THR A 271 -9.84 -34.31 9.68
CA THR A 271 -10.11 -33.77 8.35
C THR A 271 -8.88 -33.00 7.90
N LEU A 272 -8.30 -33.43 6.78
CA LEU A 272 -7.20 -32.71 6.14
C LEU A 272 -7.69 -31.32 5.71
N SER A 273 -6.88 -30.30 5.96
CA SER A 273 -7.14 -28.92 5.55
C SER A 273 -5.92 -28.36 4.84
N LYS A 274 -6.15 -27.52 3.84
CA LYS A 274 -5.13 -26.72 3.16
C LYS A 274 -5.15 -25.25 3.60
N GLU A 275 -5.84 -24.95 4.69
CA GLU A 275 -5.84 -23.63 5.30
C GLU A 275 -4.49 -23.34 5.94
N GLY A 276 -4.03 -22.10 5.73
CA GLY A 276 -2.79 -21.56 6.25
C GLY A 276 -1.53 -22.03 5.53
N ALA A 277 -0.40 -21.65 6.11
CA ALA A 277 0.94 -21.91 5.59
C ALA A 277 1.68 -22.91 6.48
N TYR A 278 2.50 -23.76 5.88
CA TYR A 278 3.41 -24.64 6.61
C TYR A 278 4.63 -23.86 7.08
N VAL A 279 5.03 -24.07 8.33
CA VAL A 279 6.33 -23.66 8.87
C VAL A 279 7.40 -24.56 8.26
N MET A 280 8.18 -24.04 7.32
CA MET A 280 9.20 -24.79 6.57
C MET A 280 10.58 -24.72 7.22
N SER A 281 10.89 -23.62 7.89
CA SER A 281 12.10 -23.48 8.71
C SER A 281 11.86 -22.50 9.86
N VAL A 282 12.63 -22.66 10.94
CA VAL A 282 12.56 -21.82 12.13
C VAL A 282 13.98 -21.55 12.62
N SER A 283 14.24 -20.33 13.07
CA SER A 283 15.42 -19.92 13.83
C SER A 283 14.97 -19.24 15.13
N GLU A 284 15.92 -18.79 15.97
CA GLU A 284 15.60 -18.04 17.19
C GLU A 284 14.73 -16.80 16.92
N SER A 285 14.91 -16.14 15.78
CA SER A 285 14.29 -14.83 15.50
C SER A 285 13.46 -14.78 14.21
N SER A 286 13.30 -15.91 13.54
CA SER A 286 12.55 -15.95 12.28
C SER A 286 11.90 -17.29 12.00
N MET A 287 10.90 -17.27 11.13
CA MET A 287 10.30 -18.46 10.56
C MET A 287 10.04 -18.25 9.06
N LEU A 288 10.29 -19.26 8.26
CA LEU A 288 9.83 -19.32 6.88
C LEU A 288 8.52 -20.08 6.84
N VAL A 289 7.48 -19.43 6.30
CA VAL A 289 6.19 -20.09 6.04
C VAL A 289 5.91 -20.12 4.55
N VAL A 290 5.27 -21.21 4.10
CA VAL A 290 4.88 -21.40 2.70
C VAL A 290 3.43 -21.85 2.64
N GLU A 291 2.60 -21.13 1.90
CA GLU A 291 1.16 -21.40 1.79
C GLU A 291 0.89 -22.83 1.35
N ALA A 292 -0.12 -23.48 1.94
CA ALA A 292 -0.50 -24.86 1.57
C ALA A 292 -1.31 -24.93 0.26
N THR A 293 -1.77 -23.78 -0.24
CA THR A 293 -2.56 -23.66 -1.47
C THR A 293 -1.85 -22.70 -2.44
N PRO A 294 -1.59 -23.12 -3.69
CA PRO A 294 -0.97 -22.24 -4.67
C PRO A 294 -1.98 -21.22 -5.24
N MET A 295 -1.46 -20.12 -5.74
CA MET A 295 -2.17 -19.15 -6.57
C MET A 295 -1.90 -19.41 -8.06
N ASP A 296 -2.91 -19.18 -8.88
CA ASP A 296 -2.82 -19.30 -10.34
C ASP A 296 -2.65 -17.92 -10.98
N PHE A 297 -1.44 -17.64 -11.49
CA PHE A 297 -1.11 -16.42 -12.23
C PHE A 297 -1.03 -16.64 -13.75
N SER A 298 -1.50 -17.78 -14.26
CA SER A 298 -1.43 -18.10 -15.70
C SER A 298 -2.19 -17.10 -16.58
N ALA A 299 -3.26 -16.49 -16.05
CA ALA A 299 -4.04 -15.47 -16.74
C ALA A 299 -3.21 -14.21 -17.10
N THR A 300 -2.15 -13.92 -16.34
CA THR A 300 -1.23 -12.80 -16.59
C THR A 300 0.12 -13.26 -17.15
N GLY A 301 0.22 -14.52 -17.61
CA GLY A 301 1.47 -15.12 -18.10
C GLY A 301 2.45 -15.56 -17.01
N GLY A 302 2.01 -15.61 -15.74
CA GLY A 302 2.76 -16.14 -14.61
C GLY A 302 2.57 -17.65 -14.42
N GLU A 303 3.06 -18.17 -13.29
CA GLU A 303 2.97 -19.59 -12.96
C GLU A 303 1.56 -19.98 -12.50
N SER A 304 1.08 -21.16 -12.91
CA SER A 304 -0.23 -21.68 -12.51
C SER A 304 -0.26 -22.27 -11.09
N ASN A 305 0.91 -22.54 -10.52
CA ASN A 305 1.08 -23.13 -9.19
C ASN A 305 2.09 -22.33 -8.36
N PHE A 306 1.87 -21.04 -8.20
CA PHE A 306 2.75 -20.19 -7.40
C PHE A 306 2.42 -20.32 -5.91
N TYR A 307 3.37 -20.79 -5.10
CA TYR A 307 3.22 -20.86 -3.66
C TYR A 307 3.78 -19.59 -3.02
N SER A 308 2.95 -18.86 -2.29
CA SER A 308 3.45 -17.71 -1.53
C SER A 308 4.36 -18.19 -0.40
N ALA A 309 5.53 -17.58 -0.29
CA ALA A 309 6.53 -17.89 0.71
C ALA A 309 7.01 -16.61 1.36
N VAL A 310 7.00 -16.56 2.70
CA VAL A 310 7.41 -15.37 3.44
C VAL A 310 8.29 -15.78 4.62
N SER A 311 9.45 -15.13 4.71
CA SER A 311 10.32 -15.17 5.87
C SER A 311 9.90 -14.06 6.82
N TYR A 312 9.34 -14.45 7.97
CA TYR A 312 8.91 -13.52 9.00
C TYR A 312 9.98 -13.39 10.09
N SER A 313 10.32 -12.16 10.46
CA SER A 313 10.91 -11.90 11.77
C SER A 313 9.88 -12.13 12.86
N PHE A 314 10.21 -13.00 13.81
CA PHE A 314 9.34 -13.37 14.92
C PHE A 314 10.20 -13.80 16.12
N PRO A 315 10.27 -13.01 17.20
CA PRO A 315 11.17 -13.32 18.30
C PRO A 315 10.82 -14.62 19.02
N LYS A 316 11.84 -15.41 19.34
CA LYS A 316 11.75 -16.72 19.97
C LYS A 316 10.89 -17.68 19.15
N ALA A 317 11.03 -17.63 17.82
CA ALA A 317 10.20 -18.45 16.95
C ALA A 317 10.43 -19.95 17.21
N ASP A 318 11.66 -20.38 17.47
CA ASP A 318 12.03 -21.77 17.81
C ASP A 318 11.48 -22.26 19.16
N GLU A 319 11.21 -21.35 20.10
CA GLU A 319 10.52 -21.67 21.35
C GLU A 319 8.98 -21.72 21.19
N LYS A 320 8.44 -21.14 20.10
CA LYS A 320 7.01 -20.88 19.92
C LYS A 320 6.35 -21.73 18.86
N VAL A 321 7.02 -22.02 17.75
CA VAL A 321 6.51 -22.79 16.61
C VAL A 321 7.51 -23.87 16.22
N GLU A 322 6.99 -24.93 15.60
CA GLU A 322 7.79 -26.05 15.15
C GLU A 322 7.64 -26.27 13.65
N VAL A 323 8.73 -26.67 12.98
CA VAL A 323 8.71 -27.08 11.57
C VAL A 323 7.64 -28.15 11.33
N GLY A 324 6.89 -27.97 10.25
CA GLY A 324 5.77 -28.82 9.83
C GLY A 324 4.41 -28.38 10.36
N GLN A 325 4.33 -27.50 11.35
CA GLN A 325 3.04 -26.95 11.79
C GLN A 325 2.40 -26.11 10.68
N ARG A 326 1.06 -26.12 10.60
CA ARG A 326 0.30 -25.14 9.80
C ARG A 326 -0.04 -23.94 10.66
N VAL A 327 0.13 -22.74 10.12
CA VAL A 327 -0.09 -21.47 10.82
C VAL A 327 -0.82 -20.46 9.94
N LEU A 328 -1.56 -19.56 10.59
CA LEU A 328 -1.94 -18.27 10.03
C LEU A 328 -1.02 -17.20 10.64
N VAL A 329 -0.44 -16.36 9.80
CA VAL A 329 0.48 -15.31 10.24
C VAL A 329 -0.15 -13.96 9.96
N GLU A 330 -0.28 -13.15 11.00
CA GLU A 330 -0.65 -11.75 10.86
C GLU A 330 0.62 -10.91 10.80
N ALA A 331 0.84 -10.24 9.66
CA ALA A 331 2.00 -9.39 9.44
C ALA A 331 1.86 -8.05 10.19
N SER A 332 3.01 -7.51 10.60
CA SER A 332 3.16 -6.10 10.98
C SER A 332 3.83 -5.37 9.83
N GLY A 333 3.10 -4.46 9.19
CA GLY A 333 3.62 -3.62 8.11
C GLY A 333 3.78 -4.35 6.77
N PRO A 334 4.53 -3.74 5.83
CA PRO A 334 4.64 -4.24 4.48
C PRO A 334 5.48 -5.52 4.40
N ILE A 335 5.18 -6.35 3.40
CA ILE A 335 6.04 -7.46 2.98
C ILE A 335 6.90 -7.00 1.81
N MET A 336 8.22 -7.12 1.95
CA MET A 336 9.18 -6.76 0.90
C MET A 336 9.05 -7.67 -0.31
N GLU A 337 8.98 -7.06 -1.50
CA GLU A 337 8.91 -7.74 -2.79
C GLU A 337 10.20 -8.53 -3.09
N SER A 338 10.21 -9.79 -2.67
CA SER A 338 11.28 -10.76 -2.87
C SER A 338 10.69 -12.16 -2.84
N TYR A 339 11.45 -13.18 -3.24
CA TYR A 339 11.02 -14.57 -3.11
C TYR A 339 12.10 -15.41 -2.40
N PRO A 340 11.86 -15.89 -1.16
CA PRO A 340 10.67 -15.63 -0.34
C PRO A 340 10.54 -14.15 0.01
N GLY A 341 9.31 -13.68 0.20
CA GLY A 341 9.03 -12.34 0.71
C GLY A 341 9.61 -12.16 2.11
N GLN A 342 9.81 -10.92 2.54
CA GLN A 342 10.36 -10.64 3.87
C GLN A 342 9.43 -9.70 4.64
N GLY A 343 9.14 -10.01 5.90
CA GLY A 343 8.30 -9.18 6.74
C GLY A 343 8.46 -9.47 8.22
N SER A 344 7.63 -8.85 9.05
CA SER A 344 7.58 -9.09 10.50
C SER A 344 6.24 -9.69 10.88
N ALA A 345 6.22 -10.69 11.75
CA ALA A 345 4.99 -11.27 12.28
C ALA A 345 4.63 -10.60 13.61
N LYS A 346 3.40 -10.10 13.73
CA LYS A 346 2.86 -9.61 15.01
C LYS A 346 2.06 -10.67 15.76
N TYR A 347 1.41 -11.58 15.04
CA TYR A 347 0.66 -12.67 15.64
C TYR A 347 0.74 -13.95 14.81
N VAL A 348 0.76 -15.10 15.47
CA VAL A 348 0.75 -16.41 14.82
C VAL A 348 -0.35 -17.28 15.42
N GLU A 349 -1.24 -17.81 14.61
CA GLU A 349 -2.22 -18.82 15.03
C GLU A 349 -1.81 -20.19 14.51
N VAL A 350 -1.52 -21.13 15.40
CA VAL A 350 -1.23 -22.52 15.05
C VAL A 350 -2.55 -23.25 14.78
N LEU A 351 -2.63 -23.91 13.64
CA LEU A 351 -3.82 -24.65 13.23
C LEU A 351 -3.78 -26.10 13.74
N PRO A 352 -4.95 -26.76 13.92
CA PRO A 352 -5.01 -28.18 14.25
C PRO A 352 -4.29 -29.02 13.20
N THR A 353 -3.44 -29.94 13.66
CA THR A 353 -2.72 -30.86 12.76
C THR A 353 -3.60 -32.04 12.37
N TYR A 354 -3.56 -32.42 11.09
CA TYR A 354 -4.30 -33.58 10.61
C TYR A 354 -3.65 -34.88 11.11
N GLN A 355 -4.47 -35.78 11.65
CA GLN A 355 -4.07 -37.15 11.96
C GLN A 355 -5.26 -38.05 11.59
N PRO A 356 -5.18 -38.92 10.57
CA PRO A 356 -6.21 -39.92 10.32
C PRO A 356 -6.30 -40.92 11.49
N GLU A 357 -7.43 -41.62 11.63
CA GLU A 357 -7.69 -42.47 12.80
C GLU A 357 -6.64 -43.57 13.03
N LYS A 358 -6.07 -44.09 11.95
CA LYS A 358 -5.12 -45.20 11.98
C LYS A 358 -3.65 -44.76 11.91
N ALA A 359 -3.40 -43.45 11.87
CA ALA A 359 -2.03 -42.96 11.77
C ALA A 359 -1.39 -42.73 13.14
N ASP A 360 -0.14 -43.15 13.28
CA ASP A 360 0.72 -42.95 14.45
C ASP A 360 1.30 -41.54 14.50
N LEU A 361 1.61 -40.95 13.33
CA LEU A 361 2.13 -39.61 13.15
C LEU A 361 1.04 -38.62 12.72
N THR A 362 1.24 -37.36 13.10
CA THR A 362 0.49 -36.20 12.63
C THR A 362 1.10 -35.64 11.33
N GLU A 363 0.29 -34.91 10.57
CA GLU A 363 0.72 -34.14 9.39
C GLU A 363 1.97 -33.29 9.69
N ALA A 364 2.03 -32.63 10.85
CA ALA A 364 3.18 -31.80 11.21
C ALA A 364 4.47 -32.62 11.42
N GLU A 365 4.36 -33.79 12.07
CA GLU A 365 5.49 -34.71 12.24
C GLU A 365 5.95 -35.29 10.90
N VAL A 366 5.01 -35.65 10.03
CA VAL A 366 5.27 -36.19 8.70
C VAL A 366 5.96 -35.16 7.82
N VAL A 367 5.47 -33.92 7.76
CA VAL A 367 6.10 -32.84 6.99
C VAL A 367 7.50 -32.57 7.51
N ARG A 368 7.70 -32.51 8.84
CA ARG A 368 9.03 -32.32 9.45
C ARG A 368 10.00 -33.44 9.05
N GLN A 369 9.56 -34.69 9.08
CA GLN A 369 10.38 -35.83 8.66
C GLN A 369 10.66 -35.78 7.15
N ALA A 370 9.66 -35.47 6.33
CA ALA A 370 9.79 -35.38 4.88
C ALA A 370 10.79 -34.28 4.46
N ILE A 371 10.75 -33.10 5.10
CA ILE A 371 11.72 -32.02 4.90
C ILE A 371 13.14 -32.52 5.18
N LYS A 372 13.36 -33.18 6.33
CA LYS A 372 14.67 -33.75 6.71
C LYS A 372 15.15 -34.82 5.72
N GLN A 373 14.24 -35.67 5.23
CA GLN A 373 14.55 -36.77 4.30
C GLN A 373 14.80 -36.30 2.87
N SER A 374 14.22 -35.18 2.46
CA SER A 374 14.33 -34.67 1.09
C SER A 374 15.78 -34.49 0.63
N LYS A 375 16.71 -34.20 1.56
CA LYS A 375 18.16 -33.98 1.32
C LYS A 375 18.46 -33.02 0.14
N LYS A 376 17.47 -32.23 -0.26
CA LYS A 376 17.59 -31.25 -1.35
C LYS A 376 18.33 -30.05 -0.80
N GLU A 377 19.62 -30.00 -1.06
CA GLU A 377 20.42 -28.78 -0.93
C GLU A 377 20.20 -27.92 -2.18
N GLY A 378 19.63 -26.74 -1.99
CA GLY A 378 19.37 -25.79 -3.07
C GLY A 378 18.70 -24.53 -2.52
N GLY A 379 19.04 -23.36 -3.07
CA GLY A 379 18.56 -22.06 -2.56
C GLY A 379 17.08 -21.75 -2.85
N PHE A 380 16.32 -22.68 -3.45
CA PHE A 380 14.92 -22.48 -3.81
C PHE A 380 13.98 -22.95 -2.71
N VAL A 381 12.90 -22.18 -2.49
CA VAL A 381 11.87 -22.47 -1.50
C VAL A 381 11.16 -23.78 -1.82
N LEU A 382 11.00 -24.61 -0.78
CA LEU A 382 10.29 -25.88 -0.83
C LEU A 382 8.82 -25.65 -0.42
N ALA A 383 7.86 -26.13 -1.22
CA ALA A 383 6.42 -26.03 -0.91
C ALA A 383 5.78 -27.41 -0.80
N VAL A 384 4.93 -27.64 0.20
CA VAL A 384 4.14 -28.88 0.33
C VAL A 384 2.90 -28.79 -0.56
N SER A 385 2.90 -29.50 -1.69
CA SER A 385 1.79 -29.46 -2.66
C SER A 385 0.68 -30.48 -2.34
N HIS A 386 1.07 -31.63 -1.78
CA HIS A 386 0.16 -32.70 -1.41
C HIS A 386 0.67 -33.52 -0.22
N ILE A 387 -0.27 -34.02 0.59
CA ILE A 387 0.00 -34.97 1.66
C ILE A 387 -1.13 -35.99 1.75
N ALA A 388 -0.78 -37.28 1.82
CA ALA A 388 -1.74 -38.36 1.94
C ALA A 388 -1.21 -39.51 2.81
N PHE A 389 -2.09 -40.11 3.60
CA PHE A 389 -1.81 -41.32 4.38
C PHE A 389 -2.40 -42.55 3.69
N ASP A 390 -1.56 -43.56 3.43
CA ASP A 390 -1.99 -44.86 2.91
C ASP A 390 -2.07 -45.88 4.05
N VAL A 391 -3.31 -46.18 4.44
CA VAL A 391 -3.66 -47.16 5.49
C VAL A 391 -3.15 -48.58 5.18
N LYS A 392 -2.97 -48.94 3.90
CA LYS A 392 -2.56 -50.31 3.52
C LYS A 392 -1.08 -50.53 3.72
N THR A 393 -0.27 -49.52 3.43
CA THR A 393 1.19 -49.60 3.52
C THR A 393 1.73 -49.00 4.81
N ASP A 394 0.88 -48.34 5.60
CA ASP A 394 1.24 -47.68 6.86
C ASP A 394 2.30 -46.59 6.62
N GLN A 395 2.08 -45.80 5.57
CA GLN A 395 3.02 -44.81 5.06
C GLN A 395 2.30 -43.52 4.67
N TRP A 396 3.04 -42.42 4.80
CA TRP A 396 2.65 -41.12 4.28
C TRP A 396 3.40 -40.81 2.99
N LYS A 397 2.72 -40.14 2.07
CA LYS A 397 3.28 -39.55 0.86
C LYS A 397 3.18 -38.05 0.96
N VAL A 398 4.31 -37.37 0.84
CA VAL A 398 4.41 -35.91 0.81
C VAL A 398 4.97 -35.51 -0.54
N GLU A 399 4.21 -34.76 -1.32
CA GLU A 399 4.70 -34.15 -2.54
C GLU A 399 5.20 -32.74 -2.23
N PHE A 400 6.40 -32.45 -2.71
CA PHE A 400 6.97 -31.12 -2.69
C PHE A 400 7.05 -30.54 -4.09
N THR A 401 6.85 -29.23 -4.19
CA THR A 401 7.16 -28.42 -5.38
C THR A 401 8.37 -27.53 -5.10
N GLN A 402 9.34 -27.50 -6.01
CA GLN A 402 10.53 -26.63 -5.97
C GLN A 402 10.93 -26.26 -7.40
N ASP A 403 10.97 -24.97 -7.74
CA ASP A 403 11.33 -24.48 -9.10
C ASP A 403 10.60 -25.24 -10.23
N GLN A 404 9.28 -25.43 -10.06
CA GLN A 404 8.37 -26.21 -10.93
C GLN A 404 8.55 -27.74 -10.93
N ASP A 405 9.64 -28.26 -10.36
CA ASP A 405 9.81 -29.70 -10.17
C ASP A 405 8.92 -30.19 -9.02
N VAL A 406 8.20 -31.28 -9.27
CA VAL A 406 7.43 -32.00 -8.26
C VAL A 406 8.13 -33.30 -7.92
N PHE A 407 8.35 -33.56 -6.64
CA PHE A 407 8.92 -34.82 -6.17
C PHE A 407 8.22 -35.34 -4.91
N GLU A 408 8.21 -36.65 -4.75
CA GLU A 408 7.57 -37.34 -3.63
C GLU A 408 8.61 -37.79 -2.59
N VAL A 409 8.27 -37.64 -1.32
CA VAL A 409 8.97 -38.24 -0.18
C VAL A 409 7.99 -39.16 0.55
N VAL A 410 8.42 -40.41 0.77
CA VAL A 410 7.64 -41.42 1.50
C VAL A 410 8.16 -41.49 2.93
N VAL A 411 7.26 -41.34 3.90
CA VAL A 411 7.56 -41.39 5.34
C VAL A 411 6.84 -42.58 5.97
N ASP A 412 7.57 -43.45 6.64
CA ASP A 412 6.96 -44.54 7.41
C ASP A 412 6.18 -43.98 8.60
N ASP A 413 4.94 -44.46 8.80
CA ASP A 413 4.07 -44.01 9.89
C ASP A 413 4.43 -44.69 11.21
N LYS A 414 5.62 -44.40 11.72
CA LYS A 414 6.11 -44.94 12.99
C LYS A 414 6.73 -43.82 13.81
N ARG A 415 6.42 -43.78 15.10
CA ARG A 415 7.17 -42.94 16.06
C ARG A 415 8.58 -43.52 16.23
N GLY A 416 9.52 -43.06 15.42
CA GLY A 416 10.94 -43.33 15.66
C GLY A 416 11.39 -42.71 16.98
N GLU A 417 12.33 -43.36 17.67
CA GLU A 417 13.10 -42.74 18.75
C GLU A 417 13.83 -41.53 18.16
N LEU A 418 13.31 -40.32 18.39
CA LEU A 418 14.01 -39.08 18.04
C LEU A 418 15.26 -39.00 18.93
N SER A 419 16.40 -39.44 18.40
CA SER A 419 17.69 -39.12 18.96
C SER A 419 17.97 -37.63 18.74
N ASP A 420 17.92 -36.85 19.81
CA ASP A 420 18.45 -35.49 19.86
C ASP A 420 19.95 -35.55 19.52
N ASN A 421 20.34 -34.91 18.42
CA ASN A 421 21.73 -34.54 18.11
C ASN A 421 21.74 -33.13 17.53
#